data_AF-A0A4Q3CHB4-F1
#
_entry.id   AF-A0A4Q3CHB4-F1
#
_cell.length_a   1.000
_cell.length_b   1.000
_cell.length_c   1.000
_cell.angle_alpha   90.00
_cell.angle_beta   90.00
_cell.angle_gamma   90.00
#
_symmetry.space_group_name_H-M   'P 1'
#
loop_
_entity.id
_entity.type
_entity.pdbx_description
1 polymer ?
#
loop_
_entity_poly.entity_id
_entity_poly.type
_entity_poly.pdbx_seq_one_letter_code
_entity_poly.pdbx_strand_id
1 'polypeptide(L)'
;QVGQPVASFYGFKELGVFHSQAEIDAYAQNGGLVQPNAQPGDVKFVDRNGDGAITADDKTMIGDPNPDYSYGISFQLNYKAFDLSVYTYGVAGNQIAYGVRDASRPFNNYSTDVFDRWTTEGSSNTMPRVTYGTDGNGNWTKFSDLYIKDGDFFRIKTITLGCDVAKLSKAVGGVFSQFRIYASANNLFTFTKYPGLDPEVGFGNVNQSWARGIDVGFYPQPRTYMLGLSVNF
;
A
#
# COMPACT_ATOMS: atom_id res chain seq x y z
N GLN A 1 12.91 -18.51 0.81
CA GLN A 1 13.00 -19.92 0.38
C GLN A 1 13.83 -19.97 -0.89
N VAL A 2 14.56 -21.07 -1.17
CA VAL A 2 15.26 -21.20 -2.47
C VAL A 2 14.22 -21.11 -3.60
N GLY A 3 14.47 -20.26 -4.60
CA GLY A 3 13.58 -20.06 -5.74
C GLY A 3 12.47 -19.03 -5.56
N GLN A 4 12.36 -18.37 -4.40
CA GLN A 4 11.44 -17.25 -4.19
C GLN A 4 12.19 -15.91 -4.20
N PRO A 5 11.51 -14.80 -4.53
CA PRO A 5 12.05 -13.45 -4.40
C PRO A 5 12.59 -13.18 -2.99
N VAL A 6 13.58 -12.29 -2.90
CA VAL A 6 14.12 -11.88 -1.60
C VAL A 6 13.05 -11.11 -0.85
N ALA A 7 12.92 -11.39 0.45
CA ALA A 7 11.95 -10.75 1.34
C ALA A 7 10.48 -10.99 1.01
N SER A 8 10.14 -12.01 0.22
CA SER A 8 8.74 -12.41 0.02
C SER A 8 8.01 -12.65 1.33
N PHE A 9 6.73 -12.29 1.36
CA PHE A 9 5.86 -12.52 2.51
C PHE A 9 5.45 -13.99 2.58
N TYR A 10 5.57 -14.58 3.76
CA TYR A 10 5.27 -15.98 4.02
C TYR A 10 4.23 -16.11 5.13
N GLY A 11 3.10 -16.73 4.84
CA GLY A 11 1.96 -16.80 5.75
C GLY A 11 0.85 -17.71 5.23
N PHE A 12 -0.31 -17.63 5.86
CA PHE A 12 -1.49 -18.40 5.45
C PHE A 12 -2.19 -17.76 4.26
N LYS A 13 -2.81 -18.58 3.42
CA LYS A 13 -3.68 -18.11 2.35
C LYS A 13 -5.14 -18.18 2.79
N GLU A 14 -5.94 -17.18 2.49
CA GLU A 14 -7.37 -17.17 2.78
C GLU A 14 -8.23 -17.58 1.59
N LEU A 15 -9.47 -17.98 1.90
CA LEU A 15 -10.56 -18.25 0.95
C LEU A 15 -11.70 -17.23 1.11
N GLY A 16 -11.48 -16.16 1.87
CA GLY A 16 -12.50 -15.19 2.28
C GLY A 16 -13.00 -15.44 3.70
N VAL A 17 -14.25 -15.06 3.95
CA VAL A 17 -14.87 -15.07 5.28
C VAL A 17 -16.01 -16.09 5.33
N PHE A 18 -16.14 -16.82 6.44
CA PHE A 18 -17.31 -17.66 6.69
C PHE A 18 -18.57 -16.80 6.84
N HIS A 19 -19.58 -17.01 6.00
CA HIS A 19 -20.82 -16.25 6.08
C HIS A 19 -21.88 -16.88 6.99
N SER A 20 -21.79 -18.19 7.23
CA SER A 20 -22.77 -18.92 8.05
C SER A 20 -22.16 -20.11 8.78
N GLN A 21 -22.90 -20.64 9.77
CA GLN A 21 -22.51 -21.88 10.47
C GLN A 21 -22.47 -23.07 9.50
N ALA A 22 -23.36 -23.11 8.52
CA ALA A 22 -23.39 -24.18 7.52
C ALA A 22 -22.11 -24.22 6.67
N GLU A 23 -21.50 -23.07 6.37
CA GLU A 23 -20.21 -23.03 5.68
C GLU A 23 -19.06 -23.54 6.54
N ILE A 24 -19.10 -23.31 7.85
CA ILE A 24 -18.12 -23.82 8.80
C ILE A 24 -18.27 -25.34 8.91
N ASP A 25 -19.49 -25.84 9.08
CA ASP A 25 -19.79 -27.27 9.21
C ASP A 25 -19.45 -28.03 7.93
N ALA A 26 -19.63 -27.40 6.76
CA ALA A 26 -19.21 -27.94 5.47
C ALA A 26 -17.68 -27.91 5.27
N TYR A 27 -16.94 -27.09 6.04
CA TYR A 27 -15.49 -27.01 5.98
C TYR A 27 -14.85 -28.05 6.91
N ALA A 28 -15.00 -29.31 6.53
CA ALA A 28 -14.52 -30.48 7.25
C ALA A 28 -13.61 -31.35 6.38
N GLN A 29 -12.62 -31.98 7.00
CA GLN A 29 -11.77 -33.02 6.41
C GLN A 29 -11.50 -34.11 7.45
N ASN A 30 -11.23 -35.33 6.99
CA ASN A 30 -10.88 -36.46 7.87
C ASN A 30 -11.87 -36.70 9.03
N GLY A 31 -13.14 -36.34 8.84
CA GLY A 31 -14.21 -36.51 9.84
C GLY A 31 -14.27 -35.42 10.92
N GLY A 32 -13.52 -34.33 10.79
CA GLY A 32 -13.54 -33.18 11.71
C GLY A 32 -13.57 -31.83 10.99
N LEU A 33 -13.94 -30.78 11.71
CA LEU A 33 -13.86 -29.41 11.19
C LEU A 33 -12.40 -28.99 11.03
N VAL A 34 -12.05 -28.38 9.89
CA VAL A 34 -10.70 -27.87 9.65
C VAL A 34 -10.38 -26.67 10.55
N GLN A 35 -11.39 -25.86 10.85
CA GLN A 35 -11.31 -24.70 11.75
C GLN A 35 -12.40 -24.80 12.83
N PRO A 36 -12.21 -25.63 13.87
CA PRO A 36 -13.25 -25.92 14.87
C PRO A 36 -13.63 -24.72 15.75
N ASN A 37 -12.78 -23.70 15.81
CA ASN A 37 -13.03 -22.46 16.57
C ASN A 37 -13.64 -21.34 15.72
N ALA A 38 -13.91 -21.59 14.43
CA ALA A 38 -14.47 -20.57 13.54
C ALA A 38 -15.91 -20.22 13.93
N GLN A 39 -16.24 -18.93 13.79
CA GLN A 39 -17.59 -18.38 13.90
C GLN A 39 -17.96 -17.65 12.59
N PRO A 40 -19.25 -17.45 12.29
CA PRO A 40 -19.64 -16.58 11.18
C PRO A 40 -18.96 -15.21 11.28
N GLY A 41 -18.34 -14.77 10.20
CA GLY A 41 -17.49 -13.58 10.12
C GLY A 41 -16.00 -13.84 10.29
N ASP A 42 -15.58 -15.09 10.57
CA ASP A 42 -14.17 -15.45 10.67
C ASP A 42 -13.52 -15.77 9.33
N VAL A 43 -12.20 -15.62 9.30
CA VAL A 43 -11.38 -15.91 8.13
C VAL A 43 -11.37 -17.42 7.88
N LYS A 44 -11.59 -17.81 6.63
CA LYS A 44 -11.43 -19.17 6.14
C LYS A 44 -10.03 -19.34 5.56
N PHE A 45 -9.17 -20.12 6.21
CA PHE A 45 -7.81 -20.39 5.75
C PHE A 45 -7.77 -21.64 4.89
N VAL A 46 -6.90 -21.65 3.88
CA VAL A 46 -6.64 -22.83 3.04
C VAL A 46 -5.89 -23.88 3.87
N ASP A 47 -6.49 -25.06 4.01
CA ASP A 47 -5.76 -26.29 4.35
C ASP A 47 -5.05 -26.78 3.07
N ARG A 48 -3.73 -26.62 3.04
CA ARG A 48 -2.91 -26.82 1.84
C ARG A 48 -2.40 -28.25 1.74
N ASN A 49 -2.17 -28.91 2.87
CA ASN A 49 -1.68 -30.29 2.90
C ASN A 49 -2.81 -31.33 2.97
N GLY A 50 -4.04 -30.92 3.25
CA GLY A 50 -5.24 -31.75 3.30
C GLY A 50 -5.30 -32.66 4.53
N ASP A 51 -4.66 -32.27 5.63
CA ASP A 51 -4.64 -33.05 6.87
C ASP A 51 -5.82 -32.76 7.80
N GLY A 52 -6.63 -31.75 7.48
CA GLY A 52 -7.78 -31.33 8.27
C GLY A 52 -7.44 -30.38 9.41
N ALA A 53 -6.26 -29.76 9.41
CA ALA A 53 -5.87 -28.76 10.41
C ALA A 53 -5.10 -27.59 9.77
N ILE A 54 -5.32 -26.38 10.28
CA ILE A 54 -4.55 -25.20 9.86
C ILE A 54 -3.29 -25.09 10.72
N THR A 55 -2.15 -25.50 10.17
CA THR A 55 -0.85 -25.59 10.86
C THR A 55 0.26 -24.81 10.14
N ALA A 56 1.50 -24.89 10.64
CA ALA A 56 2.63 -24.21 10.00
C ALA A 56 2.94 -24.74 8.59
N ASP A 57 2.54 -25.98 8.28
CA ASP A 57 2.78 -26.64 6.99
C ASP A 57 1.88 -26.10 5.86
N ASP A 58 0.83 -25.35 6.23
CA ASP A 58 -0.07 -24.69 5.28
C ASP A 58 0.43 -23.33 4.79
N LYS A 59 1.47 -22.81 5.44
CA LYS A 59 2.04 -21.52 5.05
C LYS A 59 2.68 -21.61 3.67
N THR A 60 2.56 -20.53 2.92
CA THR A 60 3.09 -20.39 1.58
C THR A 60 3.55 -18.95 1.35
N MET A 61 4.20 -18.68 0.22
CA MET A 61 4.39 -17.32 -0.26
C MET A 61 3.03 -16.69 -0.54
N ILE A 62 2.78 -15.53 0.05
CA ILE A 62 1.51 -14.79 -0.03
C ILE A 62 1.65 -13.40 -0.64
N GLY A 63 2.88 -12.95 -0.92
CA GLY A 63 3.13 -11.69 -1.64
C GLY A 63 4.61 -11.42 -1.85
N ASP A 64 4.90 -10.48 -2.75
CA ASP A 64 6.24 -10.03 -3.10
C ASP A 64 6.36 -8.51 -2.91
N PRO A 65 7.24 -8.00 -2.03
CA PRO A 65 7.47 -6.56 -1.90
C PRO A 65 8.26 -5.95 -3.06
N ASN A 66 8.80 -6.76 -3.98
CA ASN A 66 9.61 -6.27 -5.08
C ASN A 66 8.73 -5.91 -6.29
N PRO A 67 8.82 -4.68 -6.84
CA PRO A 67 8.07 -4.33 -8.03
C PRO A 67 8.54 -5.09 -9.26
N ASP A 68 7.58 -5.56 -10.07
CA ASP A 68 7.84 -6.10 -11.40
C ASP A 68 8.30 -4.99 -12.35
N TYR A 69 7.73 -3.79 -12.19
CA TYR A 69 8.00 -2.63 -13.03
C TYR A 69 8.20 -1.37 -12.20
N SER A 70 9.17 -0.56 -12.61
CA SER A 70 9.32 0.83 -12.17
C SER A 70 9.29 1.72 -13.41
N TYR A 71 8.50 2.77 -13.37
CA TYR A 71 8.23 3.61 -14.54
C TYR A 71 8.08 5.08 -14.15
N GLY A 72 8.18 5.95 -15.14
CA GLY A 72 8.07 7.38 -14.95
C GLY A 72 8.03 8.10 -16.27
N ILE A 73 7.40 9.27 -16.28
CA ILE A 73 7.28 10.13 -17.45
C ILE A 73 7.84 11.50 -17.07
N SER A 74 8.78 12.00 -17.88
CA SER A 74 9.26 13.37 -17.78
C SER A 74 8.73 14.15 -18.98
N PHE A 75 7.98 15.20 -18.71
CA PHE A 75 7.40 16.08 -19.72
C PHE A 75 7.94 17.49 -19.56
N GLN A 76 8.44 18.06 -20.65
CA GLN A 76 8.96 19.42 -20.69
C GLN A 76 8.37 20.13 -21.91
N LEU A 77 7.76 21.28 -21.68
CA LEU A 77 7.17 22.11 -22.72
C LEU A 77 7.69 23.54 -22.57
N ASN A 78 8.19 24.10 -23.65
CA ASN A 78 8.60 25.49 -23.73
C ASN A 78 7.78 26.18 -24.81
N TYR A 79 7.10 27.28 -24.46
CA TYR A 79 6.31 28.04 -25.41
C TYR A 79 6.43 29.54 -25.12
N LYS A 80 7.08 30.27 -26.04
CA LYS A 80 7.38 31.70 -25.92
C LYS A 80 8.13 32.00 -24.62
N ALA A 81 7.50 32.73 -23.70
CA ALA A 81 8.04 33.08 -22.40
C ALA A 81 7.73 32.04 -21.31
N PHE A 82 6.89 31.04 -21.59
CA PHE A 82 6.43 30.08 -20.59
C PHE A 82 7.17 28.76 -20.71
N ASP A 83 7.42 28.12 -19.57
CA ASP A 83 7.96 26.78 -19.48
C ASP A 83 7.17 25.95 -18.46
N LEU A 84 6.96 24.68 -18.78
CA LEU A 84 6.31 23.69 -17.92
C LEU A 84 7.21 22.47 -17.85
N SER A 85 7.47 21.98 -16.65
CA SER A 85 8.10 20.69 -16.41
C SER A 85 7.26 19.85 -15.46
N VAL A 86 7.09 18.57 -15.80
CA VAL A 86 6.39 17.58 -14.99
C VAL A 86 7.25 16.33 -14.89
N TYR A 87 7.47 15.87 -13.68
CA TYR A 87 8.19 14.64 -13.36
C TYR A 87 7.28 13.71 -12.60
N THR A 88 7.14 12.49 -13.11
CA THR A 88 6.34 11.44 -12.47
C THR A 88 7.19 10.20 -12.18
N TYR A 89 6.71 9.40 -11.24
CA TYR A 89 7.34 8.14 -10.82
C TYR A 89 6.26 7.17 -10.37
N GLY A 90 6.39 5.90 -10.69
CA GLY A 90 5.48 4.85 -10.27
C GLY A 90 6.13 3.48 -10.26
N VAL A 91 5.48 2.56 -9.57
CA VAL A 91 5.83 1.15 -9.49
C VAL A 91 4.58 0.30 -9.65
N ALA A 92 4.72 -0.91 -10.16
CA ALA A 92 3.64 -1.87 -10.32
C ALA A 92 4.13 -3.31 -10.08
N GLY A 93 3.23 -4.16 -9.59
CA GLY A 93 3.44 -5.57 -9.32
C GLY A 93 3.91 -5.89 -7.90
N ASN A 94 4.17 -4.89 -7.05
CA ASN A 94 4.58 -5.12 -5.66
C ASN A 94 3.40 -5.19 -4.70
N GLN A 95 3.60 -5.90 -3.60
CA GLN A 95 2.67 -5.96 -2.48
C GLN A 95 3.27 -5.37 -1.20
N ILE A 96 2.40 -4.96 -0.29
CA ILE A 96 2.76 -4.36 0.98
C ILE A 96 2.03 -5.11 2.09
N ALA A 97 2.75 -5.55 3.11
CA ALA A 97 2.19 -6.05 4.35
C ALA A 97 1.72 -4.87 5.22
N TYR A 98 0.40 -4.70 5.33
CA TYR A 98 -0.28 -3.62 6.03
C TYR A 98 -0.41 -3.93 7.53
N GLY A 99 0.62 -3.57 8.29
CA GLY A 99 0.73 -3.81 9.74
C GLY A 99 0.49 -2.57 10.61
N VAL A 100 -0.26 -1.58 10.13
CA VAL A 100 -0.45 -0.28 10.83
C VAL A 100 -1.18 -0.42 12.18
N ARG A 101 -1.89 -1.54 12.39
CA ARG A 101 -2.55 -1.85 13.65
C ARG A 101 -2.05 -3.18 14.20
N ASP A 102 -1.61 -3.14 15.46
CA ASP A 102 -1.34 -4.33 16.24
C ASP A 102 -2.65 -4.96 16.75
N ALA A 103 -3.01 -6.11 16.20
CA ALA A 103 -4.23 -6.82 16.55
C ALA A 103 -4.18 -7.53 17.92
N SER A 104 -2.99 -7.69 18.51
CA SER A 104 -2.86 -8.19 19.88
C SER A 104 -3.36 -7.18 20.92
N ARG A 105 -3.50 -5.91 20.54
CA ARG A 105 -3.91 -4.80 21.42
C ARG A 105 -5.34 -4.36 21.08
N PRO A 106 -6.35 -4.89 21.80
CA PRO A 106 -7.75 -4.76 21.37
C PRO A 106 -8.31 -3.34 21.42
N PHE A 107 -7.72 -2.46 22.22
CA PHE A 107 -8.16 -1.07 22.40
C PHE A 107 -7.39 -0.06 21.53
N ASN A 108 -6.50 -0.53 20.65
CA ASN A 108 -5.89 0.35 19.66
C ASN A 108 -6.95 0.85 18.67
N ASN A 109 -6.81 2.11 18.27
CA ASN A 109 -7.73 2.72 17.33
C ASN A 109 -7.69 2.00 15.97
N TYR A 110 -8.81 2.04 15.26
CA TYR A 110 -8.93 1.49 13.90
C TYR A 110 -8.86 2.61 12.87
N SER A 111 -8.45 2.28 11.64
CA SER A 111 -8.78 3.10 10.47
C SER A 111 -10.29 3.01 10.19
N THR A 112 -10.79 3.91 9.34
CA THR A 112 -12.19 3.90 8.90
C THR A 112 -12.58 2.62 8.16
N ASP A 113 -11.61 1.86 7.64
CA ASP A 113 -11.85 0.60 6.91
C ASP A 113 -12.58 -0.45 7.77
N VAL A 114 -12.50 -0.35 9.10
CA VAL A 114 -13.23 -1.24 10.02
C VAL A 114 -14.76 -1.14 9.88
N PHE A 115 -15.27 -0.07 9.25
CA PHE A 115 -16.70 0.05 8.97
C PHE A 115 -17.17 -0.91 7.87
N ASP A 116 -16.28 -1.38 7.00
CA ASP A 116 -16.58 -2.35 5.93
C ASP A 116 -16.41 -3.82 6.38
N ARG A 117 -16.29 -4.04 7.70
CA ARG A 117 -16.16 -5.37 8.29
C ARG A 117 -17.43 -6.20 8.19
N TRP A 118 -17.25 -7.51 8.30
CA TRP A 118 -18.35 -8.43 8.48
C TRP A 118 -19.11 -8.13 9.78
N THR A 119 -20.42 -7.99 9.65
CA THR A 119 -21.37 -7.78 10.76
C THR A 119 -22.54 -8.76 10.71
N THR A 120 -22.99 -9.11 9.51
CA THR A 120 -24.02 -10.10 9.24
C THR A 120 -23.66 -10.95 8.02
N GLU A 121 -24.39 -12.03 7.78
CA GLU A 121 -24.28 -12.83 6.56
C GLU A 121 -24.28 -11.94 5.30
N GLY A 122 -23.32 -12.18 4.39
CA GLY A 122 -23.13 -11.40 3.16
C GLY A 122 -22.57 -9.97 3.30
N SER A 123 -22.35 -9.44 4.52
CA SER A 123 -21.95 -8.03 4.69
C SER A 123 -20.52 -7.68 4.25
N SER A 124 -19.59 -8.64 4.33
CA SER A 124 -18.21 -8.47 3.83
C SER A 124 -17.59 -9.84 3.53
N ASN A 125 -16.79 -9.94 2.49
CA ASN A 125 -15.99 -11.14 2.19
C ASN A 125 -14.49 -10.92 2.35
N THR A 126 -14.06 -9.69 2.64
CA THR A 126 -12.65 -9.28 2.63
C THR A 126 -12.19 -8.67 3.95
N MET A 127 -13.12 -8.26 4.82
CA MET A 127 -12.80 -7.74 6.15
C MET A 127 -13.57 -8.59 7.19
N PRO A 128 -12.89 -9.48 7.93
CA PRO A 128 -13.55 -10.35 8.91
C PRO A 128 -14.16 -9.53 10.05
N ARG A 129 -15.00 -10.18 10.86
CA ARG A 129 -15.56 -9.58 12.07
C ARG A 129 -14.43 -9.09 12.99
N VAL A 130 -14.73 -8.08 13.80
CA VAL A 130 -13.79 -7.62 14.83
C VAL A 130 -13.66 -8.67 15.93
N THR A 131 -12.42 -9.08 16.19
CA THR A 131 -12.09 -10.05 17.23
C THR A 131 -10.99 -9.51 18.16
N TYR A 132 -10.88 -10.12 19.33
CA TYR A 132 -9.77 -9.88 20.26
C TYR A 132 -8.54 -10.68 19.83
N GLY A 133 -7.34 -10.28 20.29
CA GLY A 133 -6.10 -11.02 20.02
C GLY A 133 -6.05 -12.44 20.61
N THR A 134 -7.03 -12.82 21.43
CA THR A 134 -7.21 -14.17 21.99
C THR A 134 -8.19 -15.02 21.18
N ASP A 135 -8.61 -14.56 20.00
CA ASP A 135 -9.53 -15.29 19.13
C ASP A 135 -8.95 -16.63 18.69
N GLY A 136 -9.72 -17.70 18.89
CA GLY A 136 -9.27 -19.08 18.65
C GLY A 136 -9.16 -19.45 17.17
N ASN A 137 -9.83 -18.73 16.27
CA ASN A 137 -9.68 -18.93 14.83
C ASN A 137 -8.40 -18.27 14.30
N GLY A 138 -8.09 -17.10 14.86
CA GLY A 138 -6.85 -16.38 14.65
C GLY A 138 -6.90 -15.40 13.48
N ASN A 139 -8.05 -14.75 13.24
CA ASN A 139 -8.28 -13.86 12.10
C ASN A 139 -7.17 -12.83 11.87
N TRP A 140 -6.63 -12.27 12.97
CA TRP A 140 -5.59 -11.24 12.94
C TRP A 140 -4.34 -11.62 13.76
N THR A 141 -4.19 -12.89 14.13
CA THR A 141 -3.00 -13.41 14.82
C THR A 141 -2.26 -14.43 13.97
N LYS A 142 -2.94 -15.05 12.99
CA LYS A 142 -2.32 -15.81 11.91
C LYS A 142 -2.02 -14.85 10.76
N PHE A 143 -0.74 -14.50 10.57
CA PHE A 143 -0.33 -13.67 9.43
C PHE A 143 -0.70 -14.35 8.12
N SER A 144 -1.51 -13.67 7.30
CA SER A 144 -2.06 -14.17 6.04
C SER A 144 -2.08 -13.09 4.96
N ASP A 145 -2.52 -13.48 3.77
CA ASP A 145 -2.79 -12.57 2.66
C ASP A 145 -3.84 -11.48 2.94
N LEU A 146 -4.60 -11.56 4.05
CA LEU A 146 -5.42 -10.44 4.55
C LEU A 146 -4.63 -9.16 4.79
N TYR A 147 -3.38 -9.30 5.22
CA TYR A 147 -2.47 -8.18 5.47
C TYR A 147 -1.83 -7.66 4.19
N ILE A 148 -1.91 -8.43 3.10
CA ILE A 148 -1.18 -8.12 1.88
C ILE A 148 -2.05 -7.22 1.01
N LYS A 149 -1.54 -6.03 0.68
CA LYS A 149 -2.21 -5.01 -0.12
C LYS A 149 -1.42 -4.70 -1.37
N ASP A 150 -2.15 -4.30 -2.40
CA ASP A 150 -1.60 -3.80 -3.65
C ASP A 150 -0.76 -2.55 -3.38
N GLY A 151 0.52 -2.61 -3.74
CA GLY A 151 1.50 -1.54 -3.55
C GLY A 151 1.68 -0.67 -4.78
N ASP A 152 0.88 -0.89 -5.83
CA ASP A 152 0.97 -0.17 -7.09
C ASP A 152 0.63 1.30 -6.90
N PHE A 153 1.45 2.16 -7.50
CA PHE A 153 1.15 3.59 -7.52
C PHE A 153 1.80 4.33 -8.69
N PHE A 154 1.22 5.48 -9.00
CA PHE A 154 1.81 6.49 -9.86
C PHE A 154 1.76 7.85 -9.18
N ARG A 155 2.84 8.61 -9.21
CA ARG A 155 3.00 9.86 -8.47
C ARG A 155 3.47 10.98 -9.37
N ILE A 156 2.85 12.15 -9.24
CA ILE A 156 3.39 13.41 -9.76
C ILE A 156 4.39 13.92 -8.72
N LYS A 157 5.67 13.59 -8.90
CA LYS A 157 6.74 13.95 -7.97
C LYS A 157 7.00 15.45 -7.99
N THR A 158 7.07 16.06 -9.18
CA THR A 158 7.28 17.51 -9.30
C THR A 158 6.52 18.05 -10.49
N ILE A 159 5.85 19.18 -10.32
CA ILE A 159 5.37 20.02 -11.43
C ILE A 159 5.87 21.43 -11.21
N THR A 160 6.40 22.06 -12.26
CA THR A 160 6.88 23.44 -12.21
C THR A 160 6.42 24.20 -13.44
N LEU A 161 5.80 25.35 -13.22
CA LEU A 161 5.39 26.29 -14.25
C LEU A 161 6.18 27.59 -14.06
N GLY A 162 6.82 28.05 -15.12
CA GLY A 162 7.60 29.28 -15.15
C GLY A 162 7.19 30.23 -16.25
N CYS A 163 7.49 31.51 -16.04
CA CYS A 163 7.36 32.57 -17.03
C CYS A 163 8.58 33.49 -16.95
N ASP A 164 9.29 33.64 -18.06
CA ASP A 164 10.39 34.57 -18.23
C ASP A 164 9.88 35.92 -18.75
N VAL A 165 9.72 36.87 -17.83
CA VAL A 165 9.18 38.20 -18.09
C VAL A 165 10.11 39.04 -18.98
N ALA A 166 11.42 38.75 -18.98
CA ALA A 166 12.37 39.42 -19.87
C ALA A 166 12.02 39.20 -21.35
N LYS A 167 11.42 38.06 -21.69
CA LYS A 167 10.94 37.75 -23.06
C LYS A 167 9.61 38.42 -23.40
N LEU A 168 8.84 38.85 -22.40
CA LEU A 168 7.53 39.49 -22.59
C LEU A 168 7.62 41.03 -22.64
N SER A 169 8.60 41.61 -21.97
CA SER A 169 8.77 43.06 -21.85
C SER A 169 10.17 43.50 -22.26
N LYS A 170 10.26 44.33 -23.32
CA LYS A 170 11.53 44.94 -23.74
C LYS A 170 12.17 45.80 -22.66
N ALA A 171 11.37 46.42 -21.79
CA ALA A 171 11.89 47.21 -20.68
C ALA A 171 12.62 46.32 -19.66
N VAL A 172 12.08 45.13 -19.37
CA VAL A 172 12.71 44.16 -18.46
C VAL A 172 13.88 43.46 -19.16
N GLY A 173 13.69 42.99 -20.40
CA GLY A 173 14.73 42.32 -21.18
C GLY A 173 15.89 43.22 -21.61
N GLY A 174 15.73 44.55 -21.54
CA GLY A 174 16.83 45.50 -21.73
C GLY A 174 17.73 45.66 -20.50
N VAL A 175 17.28 45.19 -19.32
CA VAL A 175 18.03 45.26 -18.05
C VAL A 175 18.52 43.89 -17.62
N PHE A 176 17.76 42.83 -17.90
CA PHE A 176 18.06 41.46 -17.47
C PHE A 176 18.07 40.51 -18.65
N SER A 177 19.12 39.70 -18.77
CA SER A 177 19.18 38.59 -19.72
C SER A 177 18.15 37.48 -19.41
N GLN A 178 17.72 37.34 -18.15
CA GLN A 178 16.61 36.50 -17.73
C GLN A 178 15.90 37.09 -16.50
N PHE A 179 14.57 37.10 -16.50
CA PHE A 179 13.77 37.40 -15.31
C PHE A 179 12.62 36.40 -15.20
N ARG A 180 12.90 35.22 -14.63
CA ARG A 180 11.94 34.11 -14.55
C ARG A 180 11.27 34.05 -13.19
N ILE A 181 9.93 34.09 -13.19
CA ILE A 181 9.08 33.79 -12.03
C ILE A 181 8.56 32.37 -12.21
N TYR A 182 8.58 31.54 -11.17
CA TYR A 182 8.07 30.19 -11.26
C TYR A 182 7.39 29.71 -9.99
N ALA A 183 6.39 28.84 -10.16
CA ALA A 183 5.75 28.09 -9.10
C ALA A 183 6.03 26.60 -9.30
N SER A 184 6.33 25.90 -8.21
CA SER A 184 6.65 24.48 -8.19
C SER A 184 5.88 23.78 -7.09
N ALA A 185 5.42 22.55 -7.36
CA ALA A 185 4.83 21.67 -6.36
C ALA A 185 5.55 20.32 -6.36
N ASN A 186 6.00 19.89 -5.18
CA ASN A 186 6.62 18.59 -4.94
C ASN A 186 5.65 17.65 -4.20
N ASN A 187 5.70 16.35 -4.54
CA ASN A 187 4.79 15.30 -4.07
C ASN A 187 3.32 15.71 -4.24
N LEU A 188 2.97 16.22 -5.44
CA LEU A 188 1.67 16.84 -5.67
C LEU A 188 0.52 15.84 -5.51
N PHE A 189 0.64 14.66 -6.12
CA PHE A 189 -0.44 13.67 -6.06
C PHE A 189 0.07 12.25 -6.28
N THR A 190 -0.52 11.28 -5.59
CA THR A 190 -0.25 9.84 -5.71
C THR A 190 -1.55 9.12 -6.04
N PHE A 191 -1.59 8.45 -7.18
CA PHE A 191 -2.64 7.52 -7.59
C PHE A 191 -2.28 6.13 -7.05
N THR A 192 -3.11 5.56 -6.19
CA THR A 192 -2.91 4.21 -5.63
C THR A 192 -4.23 3.64 -5.12
N LYS A 193 -4.32 2.32 -4.99
CA LYS A 193 -5.40 1.62 -4.27
C LYS A 193 -5.00 1.22 -2.86
N TYR A 194 -3.74 1.49 -2.48
CA TYR A 194 -3.22 1.16 -1.17
C TYR A 194 -4.00 1.92 -0.07
N PRO A 195 -4.49 1.24 0.99
CA PRO A 195 -5.31 1.87 2.02
C PRO A 195 -4.50 2.69 3.04
N GLY A 196 -3.18 2.50 3.11
CA GLY A 196 -2.31 3.26 4.00
C GLY A 196 -2.01 4.68 3.48
N LEU A 197 -1.18 5.40 4.24
CA LEU A 197 -0.89 6.82 3.95
C LEU A 197 0.02 7.02 2.73
N ASP A 198 0.98 6.12 2.53
CA ASP A 198 1.92 6.16 1.41
C ASP A 198 2.22 4.74 0.92
N PRO A 199 2.01 4.41 -0.36
CA PRO A 199 2.36 3.11 -0.93
C PRO A 199 3.88 2.93 -1.12
N GLU A 200 4.67 3.99 -0.96
CA GLU A 200 6.14 3.93 -1.04
C GLU A 200 6.72 3.48 0.31
N VAL A 201 6.50 2.20 0.65
CA VAL A 201 6.95 1.60 1.91
C VAL A 201 8.36 1.04 1.76
N GLY A 202 9.30 1.72 2.40
CA GLY A 202 10.73 1.44 2.27
C GLY A 202 11.22 0.22 3.05
N PHE A 203 12.50 0.29 3.41
CA PHE A 203 13.20 -0.77 4.12
C PHE A 203 12.87 -0.80 5.62
N GLY A 204 12.95 -1.99 6.21
CA GLY A 204 12.91 -2.20 7.65
C GLY A 204 14.11 -1.59 8.39
N ASN A 205 14.29 -1.96 9.66
CA ASN A 205 15.36 -1.46 10.52
C ASN A 205 16.76 -1.67 9.88
N VAL A 206 17.75 -0.86 10.28
CA VAL A 206 19.14 -0.82 9.79
C VAL A 206 19.81 -2.20 9.72
N ASN A 207 19.42 -3.14 10.60
CA ASN A 207 19.95 -4.51 10.65
C ASN A 207 19.23 -5.51 9.72
N GLN A 208 18.17 -5.08 9.03
CA GLN A 208 17.32 -5.89 8.15
C GLN A 208 17.04 -5.12 6.85
N SER A 209 18.10 -4.60 6.23
CA SER A 209 18.04 -3.85 4.97
C SER A 209 17.52 -4.66 3.77
N TRP A 210 17.34 -5.97 3.91
CA TRP A 210 16.65 -6.80 2.93
C TRP A 210 15.13 -6.78 3.10
N ALA A 211 14.61 -6.51 4.30
CA ALA A 211 13.18 -6.46 4.57
C ALA A 211 12.59 -5.17 4.00
N ARG A 212 11.55 -5.30 3.17
CA ARG A 212 10.84 -4.19 2.53
C ARG A 212 9.34 -4.43 2.52
N GLY A 213 8.57 -3.36 2.30
CA GLY A 213 7.13 -3.45 2.09
C GLY A 213 6.35 -3.84 3.34
N ILE A 214 6.90 -3.64 4.54
CA ILE A 214 6.17 -3.83 5.80
C ILE A 214 5.80 -2.45 6.32
N ASP A 215 4.52 -2.09 6.20
CA ASP A 215 4.02 -0.80 6.69
C ASP A 215 3.58 -0.92 8.14
N VAL A 216 4.25 -0.18 9.01
CA VAL A 216 3.94 -0.08 10.44
C VAL A 216 3.38 1.31 10.80
N GLY A 217 2.89 2.05 9.80
CA GLY A 217 2.32 3.39 9.96
C GLY A 217 3.30 4.49 9.58
N PHE A 218 4.04 4.33 8.49
CA PHE A 218 4.95 5.39 8.02
C PHE A 218 4.19 6.63 7.56
N TYR A 219 4.73 7.81 7.89
CA TYR A 219 4.16 9.07 7.42
C TYR A 219 4.55 9.33 5.95
N PRO A 220 3.61 9.88 5.16
CA PRO A 220 3.87 10.18 3.76
C PRO A 220 4.85 11.35 3.62
N GLN A 221 5.47 11.44 2.45
CA GLN A 221 6.24 12.62 2.10
C GLN A 221 5.32 13.85 2.02
N PRO A 222 5.68 15.00 2.64
CA PRO A 222 4.84 16.17 2.61
C PRO A 222 4.73 16.73 1.20
N ARG A 223 3.57 17.32 0.91
CA ARG A 223 3.37 18.13 -0.29
C ARG A 223 3.93 19.52 -0.05
N THR A 224 4.81 19.99 -0.92
CA THR A 224 5.46 21.30 -0.81
C THR A 224 5.12 22.16 -2.01
N TYR A 225 4.72 23.41 -1.77
CA TYR A 225 4.52 24.43 -2.80
C TYR A 225 5.59 25.50 -2.65
N MET A 226 6.20 25.90 -3.75
CA MET A 226 7.29 26.88 -3.79
C MET A 226 7.03 27.91 -4.87
N LEU A 227 7.20 29.19 -4.53
CA LEU A 227 7.27 30.29 -5.48
C LEU A 227 8.72 30.80 -5.50
N GLY A 228 9.29 30.98 -6.68
CA GLY A 228 10.70 31.35 -6.83
C GLY A 228 10.95 32.32 -7.98
N LEU A 229 12.13 32.93 -7.92
CA LEU A 229 12.66 33.87 -8.90
C LEU A 229 14.03 33.37 -9.38
N SER A 230 14.29 33.46 -10.67
CA SER A 230 15.59 33.16 -11.27
C SER A 230 15.96 34.30 -12.20
N VAL A 231 16.93 35.11 -11.77
CA VAL A 231 17.32 36.37 -12.41
C VAL A 231 18.76 36.25 -12.89
N ASN A 232 18.99 36.59 -14.16
CA ASN A 232 20.31 36.76 -14.74
C ASN A 232 20.43 38.19 -15.28
N PHE A 233 21.56 38.84 -14.99
CA PHE A 233 21.86 40.21 -15.44
C PHE A 233 22.32 40.18 -16.90
#